data_AF-A0A9E3ER07-F1
#
_entry.id   AF-A0A9E3ER07-F1
#
_cell.length_a   1.000
_cell.length_b   1.000
_cell.length_c   1.000
_cell.angle_alpha   90.00
_cell.angle_beta   90.00
_cell.angle_gamma   90.00
#
_symmetry.space_group_name_H-M   'P 1'
#
loop_
_entity.id
_entity.type
_entity.pdbx_description
1 polymer ?
#
loop_
_entity_poly.entity_id
_entity_poly.type
_entity_poly.pdbx_seq_one_letter_code
_entity_poly.pdbx_strand_id
1 'polypeptide(L)'
;MRIALLSDIHGNLVALETVLQELAQEPIDQIVCLGDVAALGPQPHEALDRLRRLDCPVVLGNTDAWLVMPAGAKTSASEILRAITAWCAEQLTPEDRTYLQTFASLLELPLDQERRLLICPFIAFA
;
A
#
# COMPACT_ATOMS: atom_id res chain seq x y z
N MET A 1 -1.58 -19.79 -13.40
CA MET A 1 -1.18 -18.50 -12.82
C MET A 1 -1.82 -18.36 -11.45
N ARG A 2 -1.03 -18.17 -10.41
CA ARG A 2 -1.45 -17.85 -9.04
C ARG A 2 -0.92 -16.47 -8.69
N ILE A 3 -1.85 -15.58 -8.34
CA ILE A 3 -1.53 -14.20 -7.96
C ILE A 3 -1.88 -14.04 -6.49
N ALA A 4 -0.93 -13.59 -5.68
CA ALA A 4 -1.19 -13.17 -4.31
C ALA A 4 -1.51 -11.67 -4.28
N LEU A 5 -2.64 -11.33 -3.66
CA LEU A 5 -3.05 -9.95 -3.47
C LEU A 5 -2.82 -9.57 -1.99
N LEU A 6 -2.03 -8.53 -1.76
CA LEU A 6 -1.78 -7.95 -0.45
C LEU A 6 -2.53 -6.63 -0.35
N SER A 7 -3.20 -6.35 0.77
CA SER A 7 -3.98 -5.12 0.97
C SER A 7 -3.94 -4.72 2.43
N ASP A 8 -4.17 -3.43 2.71
CA ASP A 8 -4.43 -2.91 4.06
C ASP A 8 -3.34 -3.28 5.07
N ILE A 9 -2.07 -3.20 4.64
CA ILE A 9 -0.91 -3.50 5.49
C ILE A 9 -0.85 -2.54 6.67
N HIS A 10 -1.22 -1.27 6.44
CA HIS A 10 -1.32 -0.22 7.46
C HIS A 10 -0.15 -0.20 8.44
N GLY A 11 1.09 -0.11 7.96
CA GLY A 11 2.28 -0.02 8.80
C GLY A 11 2.49 -1.24 9.72
N ASN A 12 1.88 -2.38 9.44
CA ASN A 12 2.02 -3.60 10.23
C ASN A 12 3.04 -4.55 9.59
N LEU A 13 4.33 -4.25 9.79
CA LEU A 13 5.43 -5.07 9.25
C LEU A 13 5.35 -6.52 9.74
N VAL A 14 4.98 -6.74 11.00
CA VAL A 14 4.90 -8.11 11.56
C VAL A 14 3.89 -8.96 10.80
N ALA A 15 2.71 -8.40 10.52
CA ALA A 15 1.71 -9.09 9.70
C ALA A 15 2.20 -9.31 8.26
N LEU A 16 2.81 -8.29 7.65
CA LEU A 16 3.35 -8.40 6.29
C LEU A 16 4.39 -9.51 6.18
N GLU A 17 5.39 -9.55 7.06
CA GLU A 17 6.42 -10.59 7.03
C GLU A 17 5.85 -11.98 7.29
N THR A 18 4.86 -12.10 8.18
CA THR A 18 4.20 -13.38 8.45
C THR A 18 3.50 -13.91 7.19
N VAL A 19 2.73 -13.06 6.50
CA VAL A 19 2.06 -13.43 5.25
C VAL A 19 3.07 -13.76 4.15
N LEU A 20 4.16 -12.98 4.02
CA LEU A 20 5.19 -13.24 3.02
C LEU A 20 5.94 -14.56 3.27
N GLN A 21 6.13 -14.95 4.54
CA GLN A 21 6.72 -16.25 4.89
C GLN A 21 5.80 -17.43 4.52
N GLU A 22 4.48 -17.26 4.66
CA GLU A 22 3.51 -18.27 4.20
C GLU A 22 3.47 -18.34 2.67
N LEU A 23 3.39 -17.19 1.99
CA LEU A 23 3.37 -17.14 0.52
C LEU A 23 4.64 -17.72 -0.11
N ALA A 24 5.80 -17.63 0.55
CA ALA A 24 7.04 -18.23 0.08
C ALA A 24 7.01 -19.77 0.01
N GLN A 25 6.04 -20.41 0.67
CA GLN A 25 5.84 -21.86 0.66
C GLN A 25 4.85 -22.31 -0.42
N GLU A 26 4.18 -21.36 -1.09
CA GLU A 26 3.20 -21.61 -2.12
C GLU A 26 3.78 -21.29 -3.52
N PRO A 27 3.33 -21.99 -4.58
CA PRO A 27 3.75 -21.71 -5.95
C PRO A 27 3.06 -20.45 -6.52
N ILE A 28 3.42 -19.28 -5.98
CA ILE A 28 2.91 -17.97 -6.41
C ILE A 28 3.72 -17.46 -7.60
N ASP A 29 3.04 -17.08 -8.68
CA ASP A 29 3.67 -16.55 -9.89
C ASP A 29 3.88 -15.03 -9.81
N GLN A 30 2.99 -14.33 -9.08
CA GLN A 30 3.03 -12.87 -8.97
C GLN A 30 2.43 -12.40 -7.64
N ILE A 31 3.01 -11.35 -7.05
CA ILE A 31 2.44 -10.63 -5.92
C ILE A 31 2.04 -9.23 -6.38
N VAL A 32 0.92 -8.72 -5.88
CA VAL A 32 0.40 -7.39 -6.17
C VAL A 32 -0.10 -6.78 -4.87
N CYS A 33 0.23 -5.52 -4.62
CA CYS A 33 -0.32 -4.79 -3.48
C CYS A 33 -1.45 -3.86 -3.93
N LEU A 34 -2.55 -3.88 -3.19
CA LEU A 34 -3.78 -3.14 -3.46
C LEU A 34 -3.80 -1.77 -2.77
N GLY A 35 -2.74 -1.43 -2.04
CA GLY A 35 -2.57 -0.15 -1.35
C GLY A 35 -2.79 -0.23 0.16
N ASP A 36 -2.90 0.95 0.77
CA ASP A 36 -3.05 1.19 2.20
C ASP A 36 -1.92 0.55 3.00
N VAL A 37 -0.70 0.97 2.67
CA VAL A 37 0.54 0.29 3.06
C VAL A 37 1.05 0.77 4.42
N ALA A 38 1.08 2.08 4.66
CA ALA A 38 1.94 2.66 5.69
C ALA A 38 1.20 3.46 6.77
N ALA A 39 0.03 4.00 6.46
CA ALA A 39 -0.74 4.80 7.40
C ALA A 39 -1.41 3.91 8.46
N LEU A 40 -1.75 4.51 9.61
CA LEU A 40 -2.56 3.90 10.68
C LEU A 40 -1.89 2.83 11.55
N GLY A 41 -0.65 2.43 11.25
CA GLY A 41 0.09 1.48 12.06
C GLY A 41 1.44 1.96 12.59
N PRO A 42 2.08 1.10 13.41
CA PRO A 42 3.24 1.46 14.20
C PRO A 42 4.57 1.46 13.43
N GLN A 43 4.64 0.83 12.25
CA GLN A 43 5.88 0.67 11.48
C GLN A 43 5.72 1.17 10.01
N PRO A 44 5.46 2.47 9.79
CA PRO A 44 5.18 3.00 8.45
C PRO A 44 6.37 2.87 7.49
N HIS A 45 7.55 3.27 7.95
CA HIS A 45 8.78 3.22 7.15
C HIS A 45 9.15 1.79 6.81
N GLU A 46 9.16 0.90 7.81
CA GLU A 46 9.60 -0.47 7.61
C GLU A 46 8.64 -1.25 6.71
N ALA A 47 7.33 -1.00 6.80
CA ALA A 47 6.34 -1.58 5.88
C ALA A 47 6.58 -1.13 4.44
N LEU A 48 6.83 0.16 4.18
CA LEU A 48 7.15 0.67 2.85
C LEU A 48 8.48 0.14 2.32
N ASP A 49 9.52 0.17 3.13
CA ASP A 49 10.82 -0.34 2.74
C ASP A 49 10.76 -1.84 2.42
N ARG A 50 9.99 -2.60 3.20
CA ARG A 50 9.78 -4.03 2.95
C ARG A 50 9.00 -4.29 1.67
N LEU A 51 7.94 -3.53 1.41
CA LEU A 51 7.15 -3.64 0.18
C LEU A 51 7.98 -3.22 -1.05
N ARG A 52 8.78 -2.17 -0.91
CA ARG A 52 9.70 -1.71 -1.95
C ARG A 52 10.72 -2.78 -2.34
N ARG A 53 11.27 -3.52 -1.36
CA ARG A 53 12.17 -4.66 -1.61
C ARG A 53 11.47 -5.87 -2.24
N LEU A 54 10.15 -5.98 -2.08
CA LEU A 54 9.37 -7.02 -2.75
C LEU A 54 9.23 -6.75 -4.25
N ASP A 55 9.42 -5.48 -4.67
CA ASP A 55 9.37 -5.03 -6.07
C ASP A 55 8.09 -5.47 -6.80
N CYS A 56 6.97 -5.49 -6.06
CA CYS A 56 5.66 -5.83 -6.63
C CYS A 56 4.92 -4.57 -7.12
N PRO A 57 4.03 -4.68 -8.12
CA PRO A 57 3.12 -3.60 -8.47
C PRO A 57 2.23 -3.20 -7.29
N VAL A 58 2.04 -1.89 -7.10
CA VAL A 58 1.24 -1.34 -6.00
C VAL A 58 0.22 -0.33 -6.54
N VAL A 59 -1.01 -0.43 -6.07
CA VAL A 59 -2.07 0.56 -6.30
C VAL A 59 -2.09 1.58 -5.16
N LEU A 60 -2.35 2.85 -5.47
CA LEU A 60 -2.43 3.93 -4.49
C LEU A 60 -3.73 3.86 -3.67
N GLY A 61 -3.65 3.43 -2.40
CA GLY A 61 -4.77 3.44 -1.48
C GLY A 61 -5.16 4.84 -0.99
N ASN A 62 -6.34 4.98 -0.38
CA ASN A 62 -6.78 6.28 0.13
C ASN A 62 -5.95 6.76 1.32
N THR A 63 -5.49 5.84 2.18
CA THR A 63 -4.66 6.19 3.33
C THR A 63 -3.21 6.47 2.92
N ASP A 64 -2.73 5.82 1.85
CA ASP A 64 -1.46 6.19 1.21
C ASP A 64 -1.51 7.63 0.69
N ALA A 65 -2.62 8.00 0.04
CA ALA A 65 -2.82 9.36 -0.45
C ALA A 65 -2.78 10.39 0.70
N TRP A 66 -3.30 10.05 1.89
CA TRP A 66 -3.25 10.96 3.05
C TRP A 66 -1.82 11.24 3.54
N LEU A 67 -0.88 10.31 3.38
CA LEU A 67 0.52 10.49 3.81
C LEU A 67 1.31 11.49 2.94
N VAL A 68 0.85 11.70 1.71
CA VAL A 68 1.45 12.63 0.73
C VAL A 68 0.66 13.92 0.56
N MET A 69 -0.52 14.03 1.19
CA MET A 69 -1.33 15.25 1.15
C MET A 69 -0.66 16.40 1.91
N PRO A 70 -0.81 17.65 1.43
CA PRO A 70 -0.36 18.82 2.18
C PRO A 70 -0.99 18.92 3.58
N ALA A 71 -0.23 19.43 4.54
CA ALA A 71 -0.76 19.71 5.87
C ALA A 71 -2.00 20.61 5.79
N GLY A 72 -3.11 20.18 6.40
CA GLY A 72 -4.39 20.90 6.37
C GLY A 72 -5.30 20.57 5.18
N ALA A 73 -4.91 19.62 4.31
CA ALA A 73 -5.82 19.07 3.31
C ALA A 73 -7.11 18.54 3.97
N LYS A 74 -8.25 18.81 3.32
CA LYS A 74 -9.53 18.28 3.77
C LYS A 74 -9.58 16.79 3.44
N THR A 75 -9.89 15.99 4.44
CA THR A 75 -10.08 14.55 4.32
C THR A 75 -11.39 14.18 5.02
N SER A 76 -12.06 13.13 4.56
CA SER A 76 -13.17 12.50 5.28
C SER A 76 -12.74 11.80 6.59
N ALA A 77 -11.44 11.67 6.83
CA ALA A 77 -10.88 11.07 8.04
C ALA A 77 -11.24 11.85 9.32
N SER A 78 -11.54 11.11 10.39
CA SER A 78 -11.77 11.69 11.72
C SER A 78 -10.52 12.39 12.27
N GLU A 79 -10.69 13.25 13.27
CA GLU A 79 -9.57 13.95 13.91
C GLU A 79 -8.49 12.99 14.44
N ILE A 80 -8.90 11.86 15.02
CA ILE A 80 -8.00 10.82 15.51
C ILE A 80 -7.20 10.21 14.35
N LEU A 81 -7.86 9.85 13.25
CA LEU A 81 -7.18 9.29 12.07
C LEU A 81 -6.20 10.28 11.46
N ARG A 82 -6.53 11.58 11.46
CA ARG A 82 -5.62 12.63 11.00
C ARG A 82 -4.39 12.75 11.89
N ALA A 83 -4.55 12.69 13.21
CA ALA A 83 -3.44 12.72 14.15
C ALA A 83 -2.51 11.50 13.98
N ILE A 84 -3.09 10.30 13.84
CA ILE A 84 -2.31 9.07 13.59
C ILE A 84 -1.58 9.18 12.25
N THR A 85 -2.26 9.61 11.19
CA THR A 85 -1.65 9.74 9.85
C THR A 85 -0.52 10.76 9.84
N ALA A 86 -0.68 11.89 10.55
CA ALA A 86 0.38 12.89 10.70
C ALA A 86 1.62 12.30 11.39
N TRP A 87 1.43 11.55 12.48
CA TRP A 87 2.52 10.84 13.15
C TRP A 87 3.18 9.81 12.22
N CYS A 88 2.41 9.02 11.46
CA CYS A 88 2.94 8.08 10.50
C CYS A 88 3.78 8.79 9.42
N ALA A 89 3.30 9.93 8.92
CA ALA A 89 4.03 10.73 7.94
C ALA A 89 5.35 11.27 8.48
N GLU A 90 5.45 11.58 9.77
CA GLU A 90 6.71 11.98 10.42
C GLU A 90 7.75 10.85 10.47
N GLN A 91 7.32 9.59 10.40
CA GLN A 91 8.23 8.44 10.37
C GLN A 91 8.82 8.19 8.97
N LEU A 92 8.30 8.84 7.92
CA LEU A 92 8.70 8.58 6.54
C LEU A 92 9.97 9.34 6.14
N THR A 93 10.87 8.62 5.47
CA THR A 93 12.04 9.19 4.82
C THR A 93 11.67 9.90 3.51
N PRO A 94 12.54 10.78 2.96
CA PRO A 94 12.35 11.32 1.62
C PRO A 94 12.16 10.23 0.55
N GLU A 95 12.89 9.12 0.66
CA GLU A 95 12.81 7.99 -0.25
C GLU A 95 11.46 7.29 -0.19
N ASP A 96 10.87 7.14 1.01
CA ASP A 96 9.54 6.58 1.18
C ASP A 96 8.48 7.45 0.50
N ARG A 97 8.62 8.78 0.61
CA ARG A 97 7.71 9.73 -0.03
C ARG A 97 7.81 9.66 -1.55
N THR A 98 9.03 9.51 -2.08
CA THR A 98 9.23 9.28 -3.51
C THR A 98 8.64 7.94 -3.95
N TYR A 99 8.77 6.89 -3.14
CA TYR A 99 8.19 5.59 -3.45
C TYR A 99 6.65 5.60 -3.47
N LEU A 100 6.00 6.26 -2.51
CA LEU A 100 4.54 6.44 -2.51
C LEU A 100 4.03 7.11 -3.80
N GLN A 101 4.82 8.02 -4.40
CA GLN A 101 4.46 8.68 -5.66
C GLN A 101 4.52 7.75 -6.88
N THR A 102 5.13 6.56 -6.77
CA THR A 102 5.15 5.58 -7.86
C THR A 102 3.93 4.66 -7.86
N PHE A 103 3.06 4.74 -6.86
CA PHE A 103 1.89 3.87 -6.77
C PHE A 103 0.90 4.21 -7.88
N ALA A 104 0.39 3.17 -8.54
CA ALA A 104 -0.47 3.34 -9.69
C ALA A 104 -1.90 3.69 -9.27
N SER A 105 -2.57 4.56 -10.02
CA SER A 105 -4.01 4.83 -9.84
C SER A 105 -4.90 3.71 -10.40
N LEU A 106 -4.34 2.84 -11.23
CA LEU A 106 -4.99 1.69 -11.85
C LEU A 106 -3.89 0.70 -12.27
N LEU A 107 -4.08 -0.58 -11.96
CA LEU A 107 -3.28 -1.64 -12.55
C LEU A 107 -4.15 -2.53 -13.43
N GLU A 108 -3.61 -2.92 -14.58
CA GLU A 108 -4.17 -3.99 -15.39
C GLU A 108 -3.19 -5.16 -15.43
N LEU A 109 -3.65 -6.35 -15.07
CA LEU A 109 -2.84 -7.56 -15.12
C LEU A 109 -3.46 -8.56 -16.11
N PRO A 110 -2.71 -9.01 -17.13
CA PRO A 110 -3.19 -10.07 -18.00
C PRO A 110 -3.24 -11.39 -17.21
N LEU A 111 -4.40 -12.05 -17.22
CA LEU A 111 -4.56 -13.40 -16.65
C LEU A 111 -4.32 -14.49 -17.71
N ASP A 112 -4.74 -14.20 -18.95
CA ASP A 112 -4.46 -14.97 -20.16
C ASP A 112 -4.68 -14.10 -21.41
N GLN A 113 -4.82 -14.71 -22.59
CA GLN A 113 -4.99 -14.02 -23.87
C GLN A 113 -6.29 -13.19 -23.97
N GLU A 114 -7.33 -13.54 -23.20
CA GLU A 114 -8.65 -12.92 -23.30
C GLU A 114 -9.08 -12.20 -22.03
N ARG A 115 -8.50 -12.53 -20.88
CA ARG A 115 -8.90 -12.02 -19.57
C ARG A 115 -7.85 -11.11 -18.96
N ARG A 116 -8.32 -10.02 -18.37
CA ARG A 116 -7.52 -9.07 -17.59
C ARG A 116 -8.15 -8.86 -16.22
N LEU A 117 -7.31 -8.72 -15.21
CA LEU A 117 -7.68 -8.27 -13.89
C LEU A 117 -7.43 -6.76 -13.81
N LEU A 118 -8.49 -5.99 -13.64
CA LEU A 118 -8.41 -4.57 -13.34
C LEU A 118 -8.40 -4.38 -11.84
N ILE A 119 -7.43 -3.62 -11.35
CA ILE A 119 -7.26 -3.33 -9.94
C ILE A 119 -7.31 -1.82 -9.76
N CYS A 120 -8.41 -1.37 -9.16
CA CYS A 120 -8.69 0.03 -8.90
C CYS A 120 -8.62 0.28 -7.40
N PRO A 121 -8.03 1.40 -6.95
CA PRO A 121 -8.11 1.77 -5.56
C PRO A 121 -9.50 2.32 -5.24
N PHE A 122 -9.99 2.00 -4.04
CA PHE A 122 -11.17 2.66 -3.51
C PHE A 122 -10.76 4.02 -2.92
N ILE A 123 -10.60 5.04 -3.78
CA ILE A 123 -10.39 6.41 -3.30
C ILE A 123 -11.76 7.06 -3.15
N ALA A 124 -12.33 6.97 -1.94
CA ALA A 124 -13.50 7.76 -1.58
C ALA A 124 -13.10 9.24 -1.48
N PHE A 125 -13.17 9.98 -2.58
CA PHE A 125 -13.19 11.43 -2.56
C PHE A 125 -14.53 11.88 -1.94
N ALA A 126 -14.53 12.14 -0.64
CA ALA A 126 -15.61 12.81 0.08
C ALA A 126 -15.05 14.03 0.80
#